data_AF-A0A961SJG0-F1
#
_entry.id   AF-A0A961SJG0-F1
#
_cell.length_a   1.000
_cell.length_b   1.000
_cell.length_c   1.000
_cell.angle_alpha   90.00
_cell.angle_beta   90.00
_cell.angle_gamma   90.00
#
_symmetry.space_group_name_H-M   'P 1'
#
loop_
_entity.id
_entity.type
_entity.pdbx_description
1 polymer ?
#
loop_
_entity_poly.entity_id
_entity_poly.type
_entity_poly.pdbx_seq_one_letter_code
_entity_poly.pdbx_strand_id
1 'polypeptide(L)'
;MRLTVLMALLLFSSSPALAQDHAGDAGQAAAQGPILGDLLKRPAYFEAWQALLGSETPPDWVTEYTATLDGPPVPNIPVTIDGHTYTLGFTCKPNECEDNQLYVLFAPDGSKAWALMATASAGIIWLGYPDERIQTAINGALKK
;
A
#
# COMPACT_ATOMS: atom_id res chain seq x y z
N MET A 1 -51.38 -72.38 5.17
CA MET A 1 -51.24 -71.40 4.08
C MET A 1 -51.58 -70.02 4.64
N ARG A 2 -50.58 -69.20 4.95
CA ARG A 2 -50.78 -67.83 5.45
C ARG A 2 -50.04 -66.85 4.54
N LEU A 3 -50.81 -65.82 4.19
CA LEU A 3 -50.64 -64.87 3.12
C LEU A 3 -49.66 -63.76 3.51
N THR A 4 -48.85 -63.38 2.53
CA THR A 4 -47.91 -62.27 2.45
C THR A 4 -48.54 -60.93 2.86
N VAL A 5 -47.85 -60.12 3.66
CA VAL A 5 -48.01 -58.66 3.66
C VAL A 5 -46.64 -58.02 3.69
N LEU A 6 -46.40 -57.19 2.67
CA LEU A 6 -45.16 -56.50 2.34
C LEU A 6 -44.80 -55.44 3.38
N MET A 7 -43.49 -55.36 3.59
CA MET A 7 -42.72 -54.42 4.40
C MET A 7 -42.88 -52.97 3.87
N ALA A 8 -43.18 -52.04 4.78
CA ALA A 8 -43.36 -50.62 4.49
C ALA A 8 -42.06 -49.94 4.06
N LEU A 9 -42.07 -49.30 2.89
CA LEU A 9 -41.02 -48.38 2.45
C LEU A 9 -41.37 -46.96 2.94
N LEU A 10 -40.57 -46.43 3.86
CA LEU A 10 -40.49 -45.01 4.18
C LEU A 10 -39.34 -44.41 3.36
N LEU A 11 -39.65 -43.52 2.42
CA LEU A 11 -38.65 -42.62 1.81
C LEU A 11 -39.21 -41.19 1.84
N PHE A 12 -38.72 -40.44 2.82
CA PHE A 12 -38.80 -38.98 2.87
C PHE A 12 -37.83 -38.41 1.83
N SER A 13 -38.31 -37.60 0.90
CA SER A 13 -37.47 -36.73 0.07
C SER A 13 -37.92 -35.28 0.22
N SER A 14 -37.47 -34.63 1.29
CA SER A 14 -37.57 -33.18 1.45
C SER A 14 -36.37 -32.55 0.76
N SER A 15 -36.60 -31.87 -0.36
CA SER A 15 -35.57 -31.12 -1.09
C SER A 15 -35.02 -29.98 -0.22
N PRO A 16 -33.70 -29.85 -0.02
CA PRO A 16 -33.16 -28.60 0.49
C PRO A 16 -33.23 -27.55 -0.62
N ALA A 17 -33.88 -26.43 -0.32
CA ALA A 17 -33.75 -25.21 -1.10
C ALA A 17 -32.26 -24.83 -1.14
N LEU A 18 -31.71 -24.66 -2.34
CA LEU A 18 -30.38 -24.09 -2.51
C LEU A 18 -30.43 -22.63 -2.04
N ALA A 19 -29.98 -22.39 -0.82
CA ALA A 19 -29.52 -21.08 -0.41
C ALA A 19 -28.38 -20.71 -1.36
N GLN A 20 -28.65 -19.76 -2.25
CA GLN A 20 -27.62 -19.08 -3.01
C GLN A 20 -26.88 -18.18 -2.02
N ASP A 21 -25.81 -18.71 -1.41
CA ASP A 21 -24.74 -17.88 -0.89
C ASP A 21 -24.17 -17.14 -2.10
N HIS A 22 -24.73 -15.97 -2.38
CA HIS A 22 -24.05 -14.96 -3.15
C HIS A 22 -22.84 -14.59 -2.30
N ALA A 23 -21.71 -15.25 -2.57
CA ALA A 23 -20.40 -14.66 -2.42
C ALA A 23 -20.38 -13.42 -3.32
N GLY A 24 -21.05 -12.36 -2.84
CA GLY A 24 -20.94 -11.03 -3.36
C GLY A 24 -19.52 -10.60 -3.11
N ASP A 25 -18.72 -10.67 -4.17
CA ASP A 25 -17.71 -9.70 -4.51
C ASP A 25 -17.09 -9.02 -3.28
N ALA A 26 -16.17 -9.74 -2.64
CA ALA A 26 -15.15 -9.10 -1.83
C ALA A 26 -14.21 -8.35 -2.78
N GLY A 27 -14.74 -7.31 -3.44
CA GLY A 27 -13.94 -6.28 -4.07
C GLY A 27 -12.95 -5.83 -3.01
N GLN A 28 -11.66 -5.92 -3.36
CA GLN A 28 -10.56 -5.70 -2.44
C GLN A 28 -10.84 -4.43 -1.63
N ALA A 29 -11.12 -4.61 -0.33
CA ALA A 29 -11.24 -3.47 0.56
C ALA A 29 -9.90 -2.76 0.48
N ALA A 30 -9.87 -1.58 -0.17
CA ALA A 30 -8.69 -0.75 -0.20
C ALA A 30 -8.23 -0.61 1.25
N ALA A 31 -6.95 -0.91 1.50
CA ALA A 31 -6.38 -0.70 2.81
C ALA A 31 -6.75 0.74 3.24
N GLN A 32 -7.23 0.90 4.46
CA GLN A 32 -7.73 2.18 4.96
C GLN A 32 -6.63 2.83 5.80
N GLY A 33 -6.33 4.09 5.53
CA GLY A 33 -5.37 4.85 6.33
C GLY A 33 -4.91 6.13 5.64
N PRO A 34 -4.20 7.02 6.37
CA PRO A 34 -3.61 8.21 5.79
C PRO A 34 -2.67 7.83 4.64
N ILE A 35 -2.67 8.63 3.57
CA ILE A 35 -1.78 8.47 2.41
C ILE A 35 -0.61 9.46 2.49
N LEU A 36 0.33 9.41 1.55
CA LEU A 36 1.49 10.31 1.55
C LEU A 36 1.07 11.79 1.53
N GLY A 37 0.05 12.13 0.74
CA GLY A 37 -0.48 13.49 0.67
C GLY A 37 -1.01 14.00 2.03
N ASP A 38 -1.53 13.12 2.88
CA ASP A 38 -1.96 13.51 4.23
C ASP A 38 -0.78 13.79 5.16
N LEU A 39 0.34 13.08 5.00
CA LEU A 39 1.57 13.38 5.75
C LEU A 39 2.09 14.76 5.37
N LEU A 40 2.14 15.06 4.07
CA LEU A 40 2.70 16.30 3.51
C LEU A 40 1.87 17.55 3.80
N LYS A 41 0.63 17.42 4.29
CA LYS A 41 -0.14 18.55 4.83
C LYS A 41 0.42 19.04 6.18
N ARG A 42 1.31 18.28 6.83
CA ARG A 42 1.94 18.65 8.11
C ARG A 42 3.27 19.35 7.86
N PRO A 43 3.54 20.52 8.49
CA PRO A 43 4.72 21.34 8.18
C PRO A 43 6.06 20.58 8.25
N ALA A 44 6.33 19.86 9.34
CA ALA A 44 7.59 19.12 9.50
C ALA A 44 7.84 18.12 8.36
N TYR A 45 6.78 17.40 7.96
CA TYR A 45 6.86 16.41 6.88
C TYR A 45 7.07 17.08 5.53
N PHE A 46 6.41 18.22 5.28
CA PHE A 46 6.59 18.97 4.06
C PHE A 46 8.00 19.57 3.95
N GLU A 47 8.54 20.12 5.04
CA GLU A 47 9.91 20.62 5.10
C GLU A 47 10.93 19.51 4.81
N ALA A 48 10.76 18.33 5.41
CA ALA A 48 11.61 17.17 5.13
C ALA A 48 11.50 16.68 3.69
N TRP A 49 10.30 16.72 3.09
CA TRP A 49 10.08 16.44 1.67
C TRP A 49 10.80 17.44 0.77
N GLN A 50 10.71 18.74 1.06
CA GLN A 50 11.42 19.76 0.29
C GLN A 50 12.95 19.60 0.40
N ALA A 51 13.46 19.30 1.59
CA ALA A 51 14.87 19.03 1.80
C ALA A 51 15.35 17.77 1.05
N LEU A 52 14.52 16.72 1.03
CA LEU A 52 14.75 15.49 0.26
C LEU A 52 14.85 15.76 -1.24
N LEU A 53 13.91 16.54 -1.80
CA LEU A 53 13.93 16.86 -3.22
C LEU A 53 15.05 17.83 -3.58
N GLY A 54 15.40 18.76 -2.70
CA GLY A 54 16.45 19.76 -2.93
C GLY A 54 17.86 19.19 -3.09
N SER A 55 18.09 17.90 -2.82
CA SER A 55 19.37 17.26 -3.10
C SER A 55 19.61 16.97 -4.59
N GLU A 56 18.57 17.02 -5.43
CA GLU A 56 18.62 16.72 -6.86
C GLU A 56 17.63 17.60 -7.64
N THR A 57 17.60 17.50 -8.98
CA THR A 57 16.47 18.06 -9.75
C THR A 57 15.37 17.01 -9.85
N PRO A 58 14.20 17.19 -9.21
CA PRO A 58 13.13 16.20 -9.27
C PRO A 58 12.49 16.15 -10.66
N PRO A 59 12.01 14.97 -11.12
CA PRO A 59 11.18 14.89 -12.32
C PRO A 59 9.92 15.74 -12.22
N ASP A 60 9.42 16.24 -13.35
CA ASP A 60 8.23 17.12 -13.41
C ASP A 60 7.02 16.54 -12.68
N TRP A 61 6.79 15.22 -12.76
CA TRP A 61 5.65 14.58 -12.10
C TRP A 61 5.75 14.63 -10.57
N VAL A 62 6.96 14.66 -10.00
CA VAL A 62 7.20 14.81 -8.56
C VAL A 62 6.95 16.25 -8.14
N THR A 63 7.31 17.22 -9.00
CA THR A 63 6.99 18.64 -8.81
C THR A 63 5.47 18.86 -8.83
N GLU A 64 4.77 18.28 -9.80
CA GLU A 64 3.30 18.32 -9.90
C GLU A 64 2.65 17.67 -8.67
N TYR A 65 3.14 16.50 -8.25
CA TYR A 65 2.69 15.85 -7.02
C TYR A 65 2.91 16.74 -5.79
N THR A 66 4.04 17.44 -5.70
CA THR A 66 4.32 18.35 -4.57
C THR A 66 3.30 19.49 -4.50
N ALA A 67 2.87 20.01 -5.66
CA ALA A 67 1.92 21.12 -5.74
C ALA A 67 0.47 20.68 -5.45
N THR A 68 0.10 19.47 -5.87
CA THR A 68 -1.30 18.99 -5.83
C THR A 68 -1.58 18.03 -4.67
N LEU A 69 -0.55 17.32 -4.22
CA LEU A 69 -0.62 16.15 -3.35
C LEU A 69 -1.54 15.04 -3.89
N ASP A 70 -1.78 15.06 -5.21
CA ASP A 70 -2.66 14.11 -5.90
C ASP A 70 -1.85 12.87 -6.33
N GLY A 71 -2.09 11.77 -5.64
CA GLY A 71 -1.42 10.50 -5.87
C GLY A 71 -2.35 9.33 -5.58
N PRO A 72 -1.89 8.09 -5.83
CA PRO A 72 -2.71 6.91 -5.61
C PRO A 72 -3.12 6.81 -4.13
N PRO A 73 -4.32 6.30 -3.82
CA PRO A 73 -4.83 6.20 -2.45
C PRO A 73 -4.21 4.99 -1.71
N VAL A 74 -2.88 4.92 -1.66
CA VAL A 74 -2.12 3.86 -1.01
C VAL A 74 -1.80 4.30 0.42
N PRO A 75 -2.30 3.59 1.45
CA PRO A 75 -2.00 3.94 2.83
C PRO A 75 -0.52 3.85 3.13
N ASN A 76 -0.07 4.73 4.03
CA ASN A 76 1.29 4.69 4.53
C ASN A 76 1.56 3.42 5.35
N ILE A 77 2.78 2.89 5.26
CA ILE A 77 3.22 1.70 5.95
C ILE A 77 4.07 2.10 7.17
N PRO A 78 3.72 1.66 8.39
CA PRO A 78 4.59 1.84 9.55
C PRO A 78 5.82 0.93 9.43
N VAL A 79 7.02 1.49 9.64
CA VAL A 79 8.29 0.77 9.57
C VAL A 79 9.05 0.94 10.88
N THR A 80 9.28 -0.15 11.61
CA THR A 80 10.03 -0.11 12.87
C THR A 80 11.53 -0.25 12.61
N ILE A 81 12.32 0.73 13.08
CA ILE A 81 13.78 0.71 13.03
C ILE A 81 14.29 1.09 14.43
N ASP A 82 15.09 0.22 15.04
CA ASP A 82 15.66 0.41 16.38
C ASP A 82 14.63 0.81 17.46
N GLY A 83 13.42 0.24 17.40
CA GLY A 83 12.33 0.51 18.35
C GLY A 83 11.56 1.81 18.08
N HIS A 84 11.91 2.56 17.04
CA HIS A 84 11.19 3.76 16.60
C HIS A 84 10.33 3.47 15.37
N THR A 85 9.12 4.03 15.33
CA THR A 85 8.20 3.87 14.19
C THR A 85 8.37 4.99 13.20
N TYR A 86 8.93 4.65 12.04
CA TYR A 86 9.00 5.48 10.85
C TYR A 86 7.73 5.28 10.01
N THR A 87 7.47 6.21 9.09
CA THR A 87 6.31 6.11 8.19
C THR A 87 6.76 6.11 6.74
N LEU A 88 6.47 5.03 6.02
CA LEU A 88 6.76 4.90 4.59
C LEU A 88 5.52 5.28 3.78
N GLY A 89 5.59 6.39 3.04
CA GLY A 89 4.57 6.79 2.08
C GLY A 89 4.95 6.43 0.65
N PHE A 90 3.94 6.46 -0.22
CA PHE A 90 4.09 6.11 -1.64
C PHE A 90 3.36 7.12 -2.52
N THR A 91 3.99 7.42 -3.66
CA THR A 91 3.33 8.01 -4.82
C THR A 91 4.00 7.49 -6.09
N CYS A 92 3.38 7.70 -7.24
CA CYS A 92 3.90 7.29 -8.53
C CYS A 92 3.41 8.25 -9.61
N LYS A 93 4.03 8.19 -10.79
CA LYS A 93 3.62 9.01 -11.93
C LYS A 93 2.21 8.59 -12.40
N PRO A 94 1.26 9.54 -12.61
CA PRO A 94 -0.06 9.22 -13.15
C PRO A 94 0.03 8.45 -14.47
N ASN A 95 -0.78 7.39 -14.61
CA ASN A 95 -0.82 6.48 -15.77
C ASN A 95 0.47 5.69 -16.08
N GLU A 96 1.55 5.90 -15.32
CA GLU A 96 2.87 5.25 -15.51
C GLU A 96 3.41 4.75 -14.17
N CYS A 97 2.51 4.25 -13.32
CA CYS A 97 2.82 3.90 -11.94
C CYS A 97 3.75 2.69 -11.82
N GLU A 98 3.74 1.79 -12.80
CA GLU A 98 4.64 0.63 -12.85
C GLU A 98 6.09 1.04 -13.13
N ASP A 99 6.27 2.10 -13.92
CA ASP A 99 7.58 2.54 -14.41
C ASP A 99 8.20 3.67 -13.59
N ASN A 100 7.41 4.40 -12.79
CA ASN A 100 7.87 5.59 -12.08
C ASN A 100 7.25 5.65 -10.69
N GLN A 101 8.02 5.23 -9.69
CA GLN A 101 7.57 5.06 -8.31
C GLN A 101 8.47 5.85 -7.35
N LEU A 102 7.86 6.39 -6.29
CA LEU A 102 8.58 7.07 -5.23
C LEU A 102 8.08 6.59 -3.87
N TYR A 103 8.98 6.00 -3.11
CA TYR A 103 8.75 5.54 -1.75
C TYR A 103 9.53 6.43 -0.79
N VAL A 104 8.84 7.08 0.15
CA VAL A 104 9.44 8.06 1.05
C VAL A 104 9.27 7.62 2.50
N LEU A 105 10.39 7.39 3.18
CA LEU A 105 10.43 7.06 4.59
C LEU A 105 10.66 8.33 5.41
N PHE A 106 9.72 8.67 6.28
CA PHE A 106 9.83 9.77 7.23
C PHE A 106 10.26 9.27 8.61
N ALA A 107 11.13 10.06 9.26
CA ALA A 107 11.42 9.94 10.68
C ALA A 107 10.13 10.05 11.54
N PRO A 108 10.12 9.51 12.78
CA PRO A 108 8.91 9.49 13.62
C PRO A 108 8.22 10.86 13.80
N ASP A 109 9.02 11.93 13.90
CA ASP A 109 8.56 13.31 14.06
C ASP A 109 8.40 14.06 12.72
N GLY A 110 8.70 13.41 11.59
CA GLY A 110 8.70 14.03 10.27
C GLY A 110 9.89 14.94 9.99
N SER A 111 10.86 15.07 10.89
CA SER A 111 11.99 16.01 10.78
C SER A 111 12.97 15.69 9.64
N LYS A 112 12.94 14.45 9.14
CA LYS A 112 13.81 13.97 8.08
C LYS A 112 13.11 12.93 7.22
N ALA A 113 13.48 12.91 5.95
CA ALA A 113 13.00 11.96 4.98
C ALA A 113 14.15 11.35 4.18
N TRP A 114 13.92 10.13 3.68
CA TRP A 114 14.76 9.42 2.73
C TRP A 114 13.86 8.75 1.71
N ALA A 115 14.34 8.54 0.48
CA ALA A 115 13.51 7.90 -0.52
C ALA A 115 14.24 6.96 -1.46
N LEU A 116 13.48 5.99 -1.95
CA LEU A 116 13.79 5.15 -3.09
C LEU A 116 12.89 5.62 -4.23
N MET A 117 13.49 6.16 -5.29
CA MET A 117 12.82 6.42 -6.55
C MET A 117 13.17 5.31 -7.53
N ALA A 118 12.17 4.58 -8.01
CA ALA A 118 12.36 3.57 -9.04
C ALA A 118 11.84 4.12 -10.37
N THR A 119 12.70 4.10 -11.37
CA THR A 119 12.38 4.52 -12.74
C THR A 119 12.78 3.42 -13.72
N ALA A 120 11.95 3.13 -14.72
CA ALA A 120 12.30 2.15 -15.75
C ALA A 120 13.56 2.56 -16.55
N SER A 121 13.81 3.86 -16.71
CA SER A 121 14.92 4.40 -17.50
C SER A 121 16.26 4.49 -16.76
N ALA A 122 16.25 4.80 -15.45
CA ALA A 122 17.48 4.98 -14.66
C ALA A 122 17.64 3.95 -13.54
N GLY A 123 16.68 3.05 -13.35
CA GLY A 123 16.67 2.09 -12.25
C GLY A 123 16.36 2.78 -10.92
N ILE A 124 17.06 2.39 -9.87
CA ILE A 124 16.86 2.89 -8.51
C ILE A 124 17.76 4.10 -8.23
N ILE A 125 17.16 5.18 -7.76
CA ILE A 125 17.83 6.39 -7.27
C ILE A 125 17.50 6.56 -5.79
N TRP A 126 18.52 6.77 -4.97
CA TRP A 126 18.36 7.06 -3.55
C TRP A 126 18.41 8.56 -3.29
N LEU A 127 17.41 9.10 -2.60
CA LEU A 127 17.35 10.52 -2.22
C LEU A 127 17.52 10.70 -0.72
N GLY A 128 18.12 11.82 -0.32
CA GLY A 128 18.36 12.13 1.11
C GLY A 128 19.53 11.36 1.73
N TYR A 129 20.40 10.76 0.90
CA TYR A 129 21.61 10.04 1.30
C TYR A 129 21.37 8.99 2.42
N PRO A 130 20.48 8.01 2.21
CA PRO A 130 20.20 6.98 3.20
C PRO A 130 21.41 6.08 3.43
N ASP A 131 21.69 5.79 4.70
CA ASP A 131 22.63 4.74 5.08
C ASP A 131 22.05 3.34 4.80
N GLU A 132 22.88 2.30 4.95
CA GLU A 132 22.50 0.91 4.71
C GLU A 132 21.29 0.47 5.55
N ARG A 133 21.18 0.98 6.79
CA ARG A 133 20.08 0.68 7.69
C ARG A 133 18.75 1.18 7.12
N ILE A 134 18.71 2.42 6.65
CA ILE A 134 17.52 3.01 6.02
C ILE A 134 17.20 2.33 4.69
N GLN A 135 18.19 2.05 3.84
CA GLN A 135 17.98 1.34 2.58
C GLN A 135 17.39 -0.06 2.82
N THR A 136 17.90 -0.78 3.82
CA THR A 136 17.40 -2.10 4.22
C THR A 136 15.96 -2.02 4.73
N ALA A 137 15.64 -1.00 5.54
CA ALA A 137 14.28 -0.80 6.05
C ALA A 137 13.27 -0.53 4.93
N ILE A 138 13.61 0.34 3.97
CA ILE A 138 12.75 0.62 2.81
C ILE A 138 12.56 -0.67 1.99
N ASN A 139 13.64 -1.31 1.55
CA ASN A 139 13.55 -2.55 0.76
C ASN A 139 12.81 -3.69 1.49
N GLY A 140 12.99 -3.80 2.81
CA GLY A 140 12.31 -4.79 3.63
C GLY A 140 10.80 -4.53 3.74
N ALA A 141 10.37 -3.27 3.69
CA ALA A 141 8.96 -2.90 3.67
C ALA A 141 8.30 -3.18 2.31
N LEU A 142 9.04 -3.05 1.20
CA LEU A 142 8.52 -3.26 -0.16
C LEU A 142 8.35 -4.74 -0.55
N LYS A 143 8.95 -5.67 0.19
CA LYS A 143 8.89 -7.12 -0.08
C LYS A 143 7.73 -7.84 0.61
N LYS A 144 6.97 -7.13 1.45
CA LYS A 144 5.87 -7.67 2.25
C LYS A 144 4.55 -7.49 1.53
#